data_AF-W4URV2-F1
#
_entry.id   AF-W4URV2-F1
#
_cell.length_a   1.000
_cell.length_b   1.000
_cell.length_c   1.000
_cell.angle_alpha   90.00
_cell.angle_beta   90.00
_cell.angle_gamma   90.00
#
_symmetry.space_group_name_H-M   'P 1'
#
loop_
_entity.id
_entity.type
_entity.pdbx_description
1 polymer ?
#
loop_
_entity_poly.entity_id
_entity_poly.type
_entity_poly.pdbx_seq_one_letter_code
_entity_poly.pdbx_strand_id
1 'polypeptide(L)'
;MTGHEAENAQTQLRELIRQSFNHPSIYIWGLHNEVYKPHEYTSGLTQALHDLAKTEDPDRYTIAVNGYGYAEHPVNQHTDIQGMNRYFGWYERKIQDIESWVTGLEEKYPWQKFMLTEYGADANIEHQTEYLGDALNWGKPFYPETFQTKTHEYQWGVISKHPYIIASYLWNMFDFAVPMWSRGGIPARNLKGLITFDRKIKKDSYFWYKANWSKEPVLYLTQRRNTDRERKQTSITVYSNIGPPKYTLTGTN
;
A
#
# COMPACT_ATOMS: atom_id res chain seq x y z
N MET A 1 -18.65 -0.15 14.22
CA MET A 1 -19.13 1.18 14.66
C MET A 1 -20.13 0.98 15.77
N THR A 2 -20.03 1.78 16.84
CA THR A 2 -20.94 1.66 18.00
C THR A 2 -22.21 2.48 17.83
N GLY A 3 -22.27 3.37 16.83
CA GLY A 3 -23.41 4.27 16.60
C GLY A 3 -23.31 5.58 17.40
N HIS A 4 -22.23 5.77 18.17
CA HIS A 4 -22.04 6.86 19.12
C HIS A 4 -20.80 7.70 18.84
N GLU A 5 -20.05 7.39 17.77
CA GLU A 5 -18.82 8.07 17.42
C GLU A 5 -19.03 9.37 16.62
N ALA A 6 -20.24 9.64 16.13
CA ALA A 6 -20.52 10.72 15.19
C ALA A 6 -20.05 12.11 15.66
N GLU A 7 -20.43 12.53 16.87
CA GLU A 7 -20.05 13.84 17.42
C GLU A 7 -18.53 13.97 17.59
N ASN A 8 -17.89 12.90 18.08
CA ASN A 8 -16.45 12.87 18.26
C ASN A 8 -15.71 12.89 16.91
N ALA A 9 -16.18 12.14 15.92
CA ALA A 9 -15.62 12.12 14.56
C ALA A 9 -15.71 13.50 13.90
N GLN A 10 -16.86 14.18 14.02
CA GLN A 10 -17.02 15.55 13.51
C GLN A 10 -16.13 16.55 14.24
N THR A 11 -15.96 16.39 15.57
CA THR A 11 -15.07 17.24 16.37
C THR A 11 -13.63 17.08 15.92
N GLN A 12 -13.13 15.85 15.83
CA GLN A 12 -11.76 15.57 15.38
C GLN A 12 -11.52 16.05 13.94
N LEU A 13 -12.48 15.87 13.02
CA LEU A 13 -12.35 16.35 11.65
C LEU A 13 -12.27 17.88 11.58
N ARG A 14 -13.12 18.58 12.33
CA ARG A 14 -13.08 20.05 12.42
C ARG A 14 -11.75 20.54 13.00
N GLU A 15 -11.26 19.89 14.06
CA GLU A 15 -9.98 20.21 14.67
C GLU A 15 -8.83 19.99 13.69
N LEU A 16 -8.80 18.82 13.02
CA LEU A 16 -7.81 18.49 11.99
C LEU A 16 -7.75 19.56 10.90
N ILE A 17 -8.91 19.91 10.33
CA ILE A 17 -9.01 20.91 9.25
C ILE A 17 -8.52 22.26 9.75
N ARG A 18 -9.06 22.78 10.86
CA ARG A 18 -8.72 24.14 11.34
C ARG A 18 -7.26 24.26 11.76
N GLN A 19 -6.73 23.27 12.47
CA GLN A 19 -5.33 23.28 12.93
C GLN A 19 -4.35 23.13 11.76
N SER A 20 -4.77 22.45 10.69
CA SER A 20 -3.91 22.13 9.55
C SER A 20 -4.21 22.95 8.29
N PHE A 21 -5.12 23.94 8.38
CA PHE A 21 -5.73 24.62 7.23
C PHE A 21 -4.70 25.30 6.32
N ASN A 22 -3.67 25.92 6.90
CA ASN A 22 -2.70 26.71 6.14
C ASN A 22 -1.56 25.89 5.51
N HIS A 23 -1.64 24.55 5.55
CA HIS A 23 -0.62 23.71 4.92
C HIS A 23 -0.91 23.52 3.43
N PRO A 24 -0.07 24.07 2.52
CA PRO A 24 -0.26 23.91 1.07
C PRO A 24 0.04 22.48 0.61
N SER A 25 0.74 21.68 1.42
CA SER A 25 1.01 20.27 1.15
C SER A 25 -0.23 19.38 1.30
N ILE A 26 -1.26 19.84 2.02
CA ILE A 26 -2.49 19.10 2.21
C ILE A 26 -3.41 19.41 1.03
N TYR A 27 -3.82 18.36 0.33
CA TYR A 27 -4.69 18.47 -0.85
C TYR A 27 -6.03 17.72 -0.68
N ILE A 28 -6.17 16.93 0.40
CA ILE A 28 -7.33 16.07 0.62
C ILE A 28 -7.54 15.74 2.12
N TRP A 29 -8.80 15.63 2.55
CA TRP A 29 -9.18 15.20 3.89
C TRP A 29 -9.75 13.78 3.89
N GLY A 30 -9.15 12.88 4.67
CA GLY A 30 -9.62 11.51 4.83
C GLY A 30 -10.74 11.39 5.87
N LEU A 31 -11.86 10.78 5.50
CA LEU A 31 -13.06 10.73 6.36
C LEU A 31 -13.22 9.41 7.11
N HIS A 32 -12.81 8.29 6.50
CA HIS A 32 -12.78 6.99 7.15
C HIS A 32 -11.81 6.02 6.44
N ASN A 33 -11.50 4.91 7.10
CA ASN A 33 -10.78 3.78 6.53
C ASN A 33 -11.39 2.45 7.02
N GLU A 34 -11.84 1.61 6.09
CA GLU A 34 -12.31 0.23 6.33
C GLU A 34 -13.41 0.09 7.39
N VAL A 35 -14.41 0.96 7.32
CA VAL A 35 -15.64 0.88 8.13
C VAL A 35 -16.80 0.37 7.28
N TYR A 36 -17.60 -0.54 7.83
CA TYR A 36 -18.58 -1.29 7.03
C TYR A 36 -19.98 -1.26 7.64
N LYS A 37 -20.21 -2.06 8.69
CA LYS A 37 -21.55 -2.27 9.26
C LYS A 37 -21.75 -1.47 10.55
N PRO A 38 -23.00 -1.02 10.83
CA PRO A 38 -24.17 -1.07 9.94
C PRO A 38 -24.04 -0.07 8.78
N HIS A 39 -24.43 -0.48 7.57
CA HIS A 39 -24.14 0.28 6.34
C HIS A 39 -24.83 1.65 6.33
N GLU A 40 -26.11 1.72 6.69
CA GLU A 40 -26.88 2.97 6.70
C GLU A 40 -26.29 4.04 7.64
N TYR A 41 -25.86 3.62 8.84
CA TYR A 41 -25.16 4.53 9.75
C TYR A 41 -23.81 4.96 9.17
N THR A 42 -23.08 4.03 8.55
CA THR A 42 -21.73 4.29 8.00
C THR A 42 -21.77 5.26 6.83
N SER A 43 -22.70 5.06 5.90
CA SER A 43 -22.92 5.96 4.77
C SER A 43 -23.39 7.32 5.25
N GLY A 44 -24.39 7.36 6.15
CA GLY A 44 -24.91 8.60 6.73
C GLY A 44 -23.83 9.42 7.46
N LEU A 45 -22.99 8.77 8.26
CA LEU A 45 -21.88 9.42 8.93
C LEU A 45 -20.83 9.94 7.93
N THR A 46 -20.49 9.15 6.91
CA THR A 46 -19.53 9.58 5.88
C THR A 46 -20.02 10.80 5.12
N GLN A 47 -21.31 10.83 4.77
CA GLN A 47 -21.94 11.99 4.14
C GLN A 47 -21.87 13.22 5.05
N ALA A 48 -22.24 13.09 6.34
CA ALA A 48 -22.16 14.19 7.29
C ALA A 48 -20.72 14.72 7.48
N LEU A 49 -19.72 13.84 7.47
CA LEU A 49 -18.31 14.23 7.53
C LEU A 49 -17.84 14.92 6.25
N HIS A 50 -18.32 14.48 5.08
CA HIS A 50 -18.05 15.15 3.81
C HIS A 50 -18.62 16.57 3.81
N ASP A 51 -19.88 16.72 4.19
CA ASP A 51 -20.57 18.02 4.26
C ASP A 51 -19.88 18.96 5.25
N LEU A 52 -19.43 18.44 6.40
CA LEU A 52 -18.65 19.20 7.38
C LEU A 52 -17.29 19.64 6.81
N ALA A 53 -16.56 18.75 6.15
CA ALA A 53 -15.29 19.10 5.50
C ALA A 53 -15.50 20.19 4.43
N LYS A 54 -16.56 20.10 3.64
CA LYS A 54 -16.91 21.13 2.64
C LYS A 54 -17.39 22.45 3.24
N THR A 55 -17.94 22.42 4.46
CA THR A 55 -18.29 23.63 5.20
C THR A 55 -17.05 24.33 5.76
N GLU A 56 -16.10 23.58 6.31
CA GLU A 56 -14.89 24.13 6.93
C GLU A 56 -13.79 24.48 5.90
N ASP A 57 -13.70 23.75 4.79
CA ASP A 57 -12.67 23.90 3.75
C ASP A 57 -13.18 23.43 2.36
N PRO A 58 -14.01 24.25 1.68
CA PRO A 58 -14.62 23.88 0.40
C PRO A 58 -13.61 23.65 -0.73
N ASP A 59 -12.40 24.20 -0.62
CA ASP A 59 -11.39 24.21 -1.68
C ASP A 59 -10.54 22.92 -1.76
N ARG A 60 -10.62 22.05 -0.75
CA ARG A 60 -9.90 20.76 -0.72
C ARG A 60 -10.81 19.57 -0.97
N TYR A 61 -10.23 18.51 -1.52
CA TYR A 61 -10.95 17.26 -1.76
C TYR A 61 -11.23 16.50 -0.45
N THR A 62 -12.15 15.55 -0.54
CA THR A 62 -12.41 14.54 0.49
C THR A 62 -12.21 13.13 -0.07
N ILE A 63 -11.79 12.19 0.79
CA ILE A 63 -11.64 10.78 0.44
C ILE A 63 -12.15 9.87 1.56
N ALA A 64 -12.75 8.76 1.16
CA ALA A 64 -13.13 7.65 2.01
C ALA A 64 -12.52 6.35 1.45
N VAL A 65 -12.06 5.47 2.34
CA VAL A 65 -11.28 4.28 1.97
C VAL A 65 -11.99 2.98 2.34
N ASN A 66 -12.11 2.08 1.37
CA ASN A 66 -12.76 0.78 1.53
C ASN A 66 -11.77 -0.39 1.29
N GLY A 67 -11.87 -1.46 2.08
CA GLY A 67 -11.05 -2.67 1.94
C GLY A 67 -11.60 -3.70 0.95
N TYR A 68 -12.75 -3.43 0.30
CA TYR A 68 -13.30 -4.22 -0.79
C TYR A 68 -12.96 -3.62 -2.16
N GLY A 69 -12.80 -4.49 -3.16
CA GLY A 69 -12.38 -4.10 -4.51
C GLY A 69 -13.49 -3.77 -5.51
N TYR A 70 -14.69 -3.36 -5.07
CA TYR A 70 -15.80 -3.03 -5.97
C TYR A 70 -16.43 -1.67 -5.62
N ALA A 71 -16.72 -0.87 -6.65
CA ALA A 71 -17.14 0.53 -6.49
C ALA A 71 -18.54 0.68 -5.85
N GLU A 72 -19.44 -0.28 -6.08
CA GLU A 72 -20.86 -0.27 -5.66
C GLU A 72 -21.07 -0.75 -4.20
N HIS A 73 -20.02 -0.83 -3.37
CA HIS A 73 -20.19 -1.18 -1.96
C HIS A 73 -21.11 -0.17 -1.25
N PRO A 74 -22.05 -0.60 -0.37
CA PRO A 74 -23.07 0.26 0.26
C PRO A 74 -22.60 1.49 1.06
N VAL A 75 -21.30 1.71 1.21
CA VAL A 75 -20.71 2.83 1.99
C VAL A 75 -19.74 3.67 1.15
N ASN A 76 -19.65 3.39 -0.14
CA ASN A 76 -18.81 4.12 -1.10
C ASN A 76 -19.58 5.28 -1.72
N GLN A 77 -18.89 6.11 -2.52
CA GLN A 77 -19.48 7.18 -3.33
C GLN A 77 -20.09 8.36 -2.54
N HIS A 78 -19.62 8.60 -1.31
CA HIS A 78 -20.00 9.75 -0.48
C HIS A 78 -18.93 10.86 -0.40
N THR A 79 -17.84 10.72 -1.17
CA THR A 79 -16.68 11.64 -1.16
C THR A 79 -16.23 11.99 -2.57
N ASP A 80 -15.43 13.05 -2.71
CA ASP A 80 -14.95 13.50 -4.03
C ASP A 80 -14.10 12.44 -4.75
N ILE A 81 -13.35 11.66 -3.97
CA ILE A 81 -12.44 10.61 -4.43
C ILE A 81 -12.76 9.33 -3.66
N GLN A 82 -12.75 8.19 -4.35
CA GLN A 82 -12.87 6.88 -3.74
C GLN A 82 -11.49 6.24 -3.59
N GLY A 83 -11.13 5.87 -2.35
CA GLY A 83 -9.95 5.06 -2.07
C GLY A 83 -10.31 3.58 -1.92
N MET A 84 -9.44 2.68 -2.38
CA MET A 84 -9.52 1.26 -2.05
C MET A 84 -8.18 0.70 -1.58
N ASN A 85 -8.21 -0.09 -0.51
CA ASN A 85 -7.07 -0.85 -0.01
C ASN A 85 -7.10 -2.25 -0.62
N ARG A 86 -6.06 -2.63 -1.39
CA ARG A 86 -6.01 -3.91 -2.10
C ARG A 86 -4.71 -4.65 -1.79
N TYR A 87 -4.82 -5.95 -1.54
CA TYR A 87 -3.70 -6.76 -1.06
C TYR A 87 -3.57 -8.06 -1.87
N PHE A 88 -3.65 -7.93 -3.20
CA PHE A 88 -3.50 -9.03 -4.16
C PHE A 88 -2.17 -9.79 -3.97
N GLY A 89 -2.26 -11.11 -3.84
CA GLY A 89 -1.15 -12.01 -3.51
C GLY A 89 -0.82 -12.11 -2.02
N TRP A 90 -1.31 -11.18 -1.19
CA TRP A 90 -1.12 -11.21 0.25
C TRP A 90 -2.36 -11.70 0.99
N TYR A 91 -3.41 -10.87 1.11
CA TYR A 91 -4.66 -11.25 1.79
C TYR A 91 -5.68 -11.89 0.86
N GLU A 92 -5.50 -11.70 -0.45
CA GLU A 92 -6.47 -12.14 -1.44
C GLU A 92 -5.79 -12.56 -2.74
N ARG A 93 -6.33 -13.58 -3.37
CA ARG A 93 -5.97 -14.05 -4.72
C ARG A 93 -4.44 -14.08 -4.98
N LYS A 94 -3.97 -13.70 -6.17
CA LYS A 94 -2.57 -13.68 -6.59
C LYS A 94 -2.07 -12.26 -6.88
N ILE A 95 -0.75 -12.05 -6.86
CA ILE A 95 -0.09 -10.74 -7.13
C ILE A 95 -0.61 -10.11 -8.43
N GLN A 96 -0.80 -10.93 -9.47
CA GLN A 96 -1.14 -10.50 -10.83
C GLN A 96 -2.58 -10.03 -10.99
N ASP A 97 -3.48 -10.43 -10.08
CA ASP A 97 -4.90 -10.17 -10.23
C ASP A 97 -5.26 -8.67 -10.12
N ILE A 98 -4.33 -7.84 -9.64
CA ILE A 98 -4.45 -6.38 -9.64
C ILE A 98 -4.74 -5.81 -11.03
N GLU A 99 -4.17 -6.39 -12.09
CA GLU A 99 -4.26 -5.86 -13.46
C GLU A 99 -5.67 -6.01 -14.02
N SER A 100 -6.24 -7.22 -13.91
CA SER A 100 -7.64 -7.46 -14.30
C SER A 100 -8.62 -6.63 -13.47
N TRP A 101 -8.30 -6.41 -12.19
CA TRP A 101 -9.14 -5.63 -11.29
C TRP A 101 -9.17 -4.14 -11.66
N VAL A 102 -8.01 -3.51 -11.87
CA VAL A 102 -7.96 -2.09 -12.23
C VAL A 102 -8.54 -1.86 -13.63
N THR A 103 -8.25 -2.75 -14.59
CA THR A 103 -8.82 -2.68 -15.95
C THR A 103 -10.34 -2.72 -15.91
N GLY A 104 -10.92 -3.64 -15.13
CA GLY A 104 -12.37 -3.73 -14.98
C GLY A 104 -13.00 -2.51 -14.26
N LEU A 105 -12.28 -1.88 -13.32
CA LEU A 105 -12.74 -0.63 -12.71
C LEU A 105 -12.72 0.53 -13.70
N GLU A 106 -11.63 0.68 -14.45
CA GLU A 106 -11.45 1.72 -15.47
C GLU A 106 -12.52 1.63 -16.56
N GLU A 107 -12.83 0.42 -17.03
CA GLU A 107 -13.87 0.18 -18.04
C GLU A 107 -15.29 0.45 -17.51
N LYS A 108 -15.61 -0.03 -16.29
CA LYS A 108 -16.97 0.06 -15.75
C LYS A 108 -17.29 1.42 -15.11
N TYR A 109 -16.30 2.09 -14.54
CA TYR A 109 -16.48 3.35 -13.80
C TYR A 109 -15.48 4.44 -14.24
N PRO A 110 -15.36 4.76 -15.55
CA PRO A 110 -14.34 5.68 -16.07
C PRO A 110 -14.44 7.11 -15.52
N TRP A 111 -15.59 7.48 -14.94
CA TRP A 111 -15.85 8.79 -14.35
C TRP A 111 -15.39 8.90 -12.89
N GLN A 112 -15.11 7.78 -12.21
CA GLN A 112 -14.78 7.77 -10.80
C GLN A 112 -13.33 8.20 -10.57
N LYS A 113 -13.12 9.23 -9.74
CA LYS A 113 -11.78 9.56 -9.25
C LYS A 113 -11.34 8.48 -8.27
N PHE A 114 -10.32 7.72 -8.65
CA PHE A 114 -9.94 6.50 -7.94
C PHE A 114 -8.49 6.53 -7.45
N MET A 115 -8.29 6.20 -6.16
CA MET A 115 -6.96 6.02 -5.57
C MET A 115 -6.79 4.60 -5.01
N LEU A 116 -5.63 3.99 -5.29
CA LEU A 116 -5.19 2.78 -4.60
C LEU A 116 -4.52 3.20 -3.29
N THR A 117 -5.26 3.19 -2.19
CA THR A 117 -4.85 3.84 -0.94
C THR A 117 -3.99 2.99 -0.02
N GLU A 118 -3.98 1.67 -0.22
CA GLU A 118 -3.01 0.76 0.38
C GLU A 118 -2.75 -0.42 -0.55
N TYR A 119 -1.48 -0.81 -0.69
CA TYR A 119 -1.05 -2.08 -1.26
C TYR A 119 0.34 -2.48 -0.75
N GLY A 120 0.62 -3.77 -0.65
CA GLY A 120 1.93 -4.27 -0.24
C GLY A 120 1.89 -5.66 0.39
N ALA A 121 3.03 -6.10 0.92
CA ALA A 121 3.19 -7.38 1.59
C ALA A 121 4.16 -7.24 2.78
N ASP A 122 4.01 -8.08 3.80
CA ASP A 122 4.96 -8.06 4.92
C ASP A 122 6.30 -8.65 4.48
N ALA A 123 7.39 -8.13 5.06
CA ALA A 123 8.74 -8.65 4.91
C ALA A 123 9.45 -8.65 6.26
N ASN A 124 9.69 -9.85 6.80
CA ASN A 124 10.66 -10.05 7.84
C ASN A 124 12.04 -10.24 7.18
N ILE A 125 13.01 -9.39 7.53
CA ILE A 125 14.34 -9.39 6.92
C ILE A 125 15.16 -10.65 7.22
N GLU A 126 14.79 -11.43 8.24
CA GLU A 126 15.41 -12.71 8.59
C GLU A 126 14.81 -13.89 7.78
N HIS A 127 13.70 -13.66 7.08
CA HIS A 127 13.06 -14.66 6.25
C HIS A 127 13.48 -14.44 4.79
N GLN A 128 14.20 -15.40 4.22
CA GLN A 128 14.71 -15.34 2.87
C GLN A 128 14.38 -16.66 2.17
N THR A 129 13.89 -16.57 0.92
CA THR A 129 13.77 -17.73 0.03
C THR A 129 13.62 -17.28 -1.43
N GLU A 130 14.05 -18.10 -2.38
CA GLU A 130 13.78 -17.99 -3.81
C GLU A 130 12.59 -18.88 -4.25
N TYR A 131 12.01 -19.68 -3.35
CA TYR A 131 10.80 -20.46 -3.60
C TYR A 131 9.53 -19.64 -3.35
N LEU A 132 9.18 -18.81 -4.33
CA LEU A 132 8.00 -17.95 -4.25
C LEU A 132 6.90 -18.41 -5.21
N GLY A 133 5.69 -18.58 -4.68
CA GLY A 133 4.46 -18.60 -5.46
C GLY A 133 4.01 -17.19 -5.85
N ASP A 134 2.79 -17.10 -6.39
CA ASP A 134 2.12 -15.82 -6.69
C ASP A 134 1.18 -15.35 -5.58
N ALA A 135 1.07 -16.14 -4.51
CA ALA A 135 0.39 -15.79 -3.28
C ALA A 135 1.19 -16.33 -2.10
N LEU A 136 1.24 -15.59 -1.00
CA LEU A 136 1.85 -16.07 0.24
C LEU A 136 0.78 -16.55 1.21
N ASN A 137 1.03 -17.68 1.88
CA ASN A 137 0.21 -18.09 3.03
C ASN A 137 0.58 -17.22 4.24
N TRP A 138 -0.05 -16.05 4.35
CA TRP A 138 0.16 -15.11 5.44
C TRP A 138 -0.25 -15.65 6.83
N GLY A 139 -0.98 -16.78 6.90
CA GLY A 139 -1.29 -17.45 8.17
C GLY A 139 -0.11 -18.18 8.79
N LYS A 140 0.92 -18.54 8.00
CA LYS A 140 2.16 -19.16 8.50
C LYS A 140 3.17 -18.07 8.90
N PRO A 141 3.97 -18.28 9.96
CA PRO A 141 4.90 -17.26 10.46
C PRO A 141 6.19 -17.11 9.63
N PHE A 142 6.09 -17.20 8.30
CA PHE A 142 7.22 -17.09 7.38
C PHE A 142 6.90 -16.08 6.27
N TYR A 143 7.43 -14.87 6.42
CA TYR A 143 7.16 -13.70 5.58
C TYR A 143 8.44 -13.24 4.88
N PRO A 144 8.84 -13.92 3.78
CA PRO A 144 10.13 -13.69 3.17
C PRO A 144 10.19 -12.32 2.49
N GLU A 145 11.30 -11.62 2.68
CA GLU A 145 11.54 -10.31 2.07
C GLU A 145 11.38 -10.35 0.54
N THR A 146 11.85 -11.42 -0.08
CA THR A 146 11.76 -11.65 -1.52
C THR A 146 10.32 -11.65 -2.05
N PHE A 147 9.33 -12.04 -1.23
CA PHE A 147 7.91 -11.95 -1.63
C PHE A 147 7.40 -10.52 -1.65
N GLN A 148 7.81 -9.69 -0.68
CA GLN A 148 7.51 -8.26 -0.70
C GLN A 148 8.13 -7.59 -1.94
N THR A 149 9.37 -7.93 -2.26
CA THR A 149 10.06 -7.45 -3.47
C THR A 149 9.27 -7.81 -4.73
N LYS A 150 8.95 -9.10 -4.92
CA LYS A 150 8.16 -9.58 -6.07
C LYS A 150 6.80 -8.87 -6.19
N THR A 151 6.14 -8.65 -5.05
CA THR A 151 4.84 -7.96 -4.98
C THR A 151 4.96 -6.53 -5.50
N HIS A 152 5.91 -5.75 -4.98
CA HIS A 152 6.07 -4.36 -5.39
C HIS A 152 6.63 -4.18 -6.80
N GLU A 153 7.51 -5.07 -7.26
CA GLU A 153 7.99 -5.08 -8.65
C GLU A 153 6.82 -5.20 -9.64
N TYR A 154 5.97 -6.22 -9.45
CA TYR A 154 4.83 -6.44 -10.33
C TYR A 154 3.78 -5.33 -10.20
N GLN A 155 3.33 -5.06 -8.97
CA GLN A 155 2.18 -4.17 -8.75
C GLN A 155 2.48 -2.74 -9.17
N TRP A 156 3.70 -2.21 -8.91
CA TRP A 156 4.08 -0.90 -9.43
C TRP A 156 4.13 -0.89 -10.97
N GLY A 157 4.60 -1.97 -11.59
CA GLY A 157 4.62 -2.12 -13.04
C GLY A 157 3.22 -2.08 -13.69
N VAL A 158 2.18 -2.49 -12.96
CA VAL A 158 0.78 -2.33 -13.36
C VAL A 158 0.30 -0.91 -13.05
N ILE A 159 0.43 -0.46 -11.79
CA ILE A 159 -0.07 0.85 -11.33
C ILE A 159 0.42 1.99 -12.25
N SER A 160 1.71 1.99 -12.59
CA SER A 160 2.32 3.02 -13.45
C SER A 160 1.76 3.10 -14.87
N LYS A 161 1.05 2.07 -15.34
CA LYS A 161 0.44 2.01 -16.68
C LYS A 161 -1.04 2.36 -16.70
N HIS A 162 -1.69 2.48 -15.54
CA HIS A 162 -3.12 2.79 -15.42
C HIS A 162 -3.32 4.20 -14.85
N PRO A 163 -3.40 5.24 -15.70
CA PRO A 163 -3.63 6.62 -15.25
C PRO A 163 -4.99 6.82 -14.58
N TYR A 164 -5.92 5.87 -14.73
CA TYR A 164 -7.15 5.79 -13.94
C TYR A 164 -6.89 5.80 -12.42
N ILE A 165 -5.77 5.23 -11.98
CA ILE A 165 -5.29 5.36 -10.59
C ILE A 165 -4.62 6.73 -10.45
N ILE A 166 -5.35 7.74 -9.95
CA ILE A 166 -4.83 9.11 -9.86
C ILE A 166 -3.73 9.26 -8.79
N ALA A 167 -3.70 8.38 -7.80
CA ALA A 167 -2.60 8.22 -6.85
C ALA A 167 -2.59 6.81 -6.25
N SER A 168 -1.40 6.32 -5.91
CA SER A 168 -1.19 5.05 -5.23
C SER A 168 -0.33 5.22 -3.99
N TYR A 169 -0.77 4.65 -2.87
CA TYR A 169 -0.10 4.71 -1.58
C TYR A 169 0.29 3.30 -1.16
N LEU A 170 1.59 3.00 -1.18
CA LEU A 170 2.08 1.73 -0.66
C LEU A 170 1.91 1.68 0.86
N TRP A 171 1.57 0.51 1.37
CA TRP A 171 1.47 0.25 2.79
C TRP A 171 2.61 -0.66 3.21
N ASN A 172 3.62 -0.19 3.95
CA ASN A 172 3.82 1.18 4.46
C ASN A 172 5.27 1.62 4.23
N MET A 173 5.60 2.88 4.50
CA MET A 173 6.98 3.37 4.42
C MET A 173 7.87 2.74 5.49
N PHE A 174 7.36 2.64 6.73
CA PHE A 174 8.08 2.05 7.86
C PHE A 174 7.27 0.93 8.48
N ASP A 175 7.94 -0.09 9.01
CA ASP A 175 7.29 -1.03 9.92
C ASP A 175 6.75 -0.26 11.14
N PHE A 176 5.67 -0.74 11.76
CA PHE A 176 5.03 -0.06 12.89
C PHE A 176 4.37 -1.03 13.88
N ALA A 177 4.05 -0.52 15.07
CA ALA A 177 3.50 -1.35 16.14
C ALA A 177 2.03 -1.72 15.88
N VAL A 178 1.69 -2.99 16.09
CA VAL A 178 0.30 -3.47 16.11
C VAL A 178 0.11 -4.40 17.31
N PRO A 179 -0.15 -3.85 18.51
CA PRO A 179 -0.05 -4.59 19.78
C PRO A 179 -0.93 -5.84 19.88
N MET A 180 -2.05 -5.87 19.14
CA MET A 180 -3.04 -6.93 19.21
C MET A 180 -2.60 -8.26 18.61
N TRP A 181 -1.54 -8.31 17.80
CA TRP A 181 -1.22 -9.48 16.98
C TRP A 181 0.26 -9.85 17.01
N SER A 182 0.53 -11.14 16.79
CA SER A 182 1.86 -11.67 16.51
C SER A 182 1.82 -12.40 15.18
N ARG A 183 2.60 -11.93 14.21
CA ARG A 183 2.59 -12.41 12.82
C ARG A 183 4.01 -12.40 12.26
N GLY A 184 4.32 -13.27 11.30
CA GLY A 184 5.63 -13.28 10.64
C GLY A 184 6.82 -13.51 11.57
N GLY A 185 6.60 -14.15 12.72
CA GLY A 185 7.62 -14.42 13.73
C GLY A 185 7.95 -13.27 14.68
N ILE A 186 7.34 -12.08 14.52
CA ILE A 186 7.63 -10.91 15.36
C ILE A 186 6.34 -10.44 16.06
N PRO A 187 6.29 -10.41 17.40
CA PRO A 187 5.13 -9.92 18.12
C PRO A 187 4.95 -8.41 17.96
N ALA A 188 3.69 -7.95 17.99
CA ALA A 188 3.30 -6.55 18.01
C ALA A 188 3.85 -5.72 16.83
N ARG A 189 4.01 -6.32 15.64
CA ARG A 189 4.62 -5.66 14.48
C ARG A 189 3.84 -5.89 13.19
N ASN A 190 3.58 -4.80 12.46
CA ASN A 190 3.34 -4.83 11.02
C ASN A 190 4.68 -4.63 10.32
N LEU A 191 5.03 -5.58 9.44
CA LEU A 191 6.32 -5.69 8.76
C LEU A 191 6.23 -5.31 7.27
N LYS A 192 5.18 -4.58 6.87
CA LYS A 192 5.00 -4.13 5.48
C LYS A 192 5.85 -2.92 5.11
N GLY A 193 6.61 -2.37 6.04
CA GLY A 193 7.51 -1.25 5.81
C GLY A 193 8.48 -1.52 4.66
N LEU A 194 8.77 -0.51 3.85
CA LEU A 194 9.96 -0.50 3.00
C LEU A 194 11.24 -0.33 3.83
N ILE A 195 11.10 0.23 5.04
CA ILE A 195 12.17 0.47 6.00
C ILE A 195 11.77 -0.16 7.34
N THR A 196 12.73 -0.71 8.08
CA THR A 196 12.50 -1.31 9.39
C THR A 196 12.02 -0.31 10.43
N PHE A 197 11.43 -0.83 11.51
CA PHE A 197 10.81 -0.03 12.57
C PHE A 197 11.80 0.91 13.27
N ASP A 198 13.07 0.53 13.40
CA ASP A 198 14.12 1.37 13.97
C ASP A 198 14.77 2.32 12.96
N ARG A 199 14.26 2.35 11.72
CA ARG A 199 14.70 3.20 10.59
C ARG A 199 16.09 2.86 10.06
N LYS A 200 16.71 1.75 10.47
CA LYS A 200 18.10 1.44 10.12
C LYS A 200 18.26 0.68 8.81
N ILE A 201 17.32 -0.22 8.50
CA ILE A 201 17.45 -1.13 7.35
C ILE A 201 16.41 -0.76 6.30
N LYS A 202 16.89 -0.46 5.10
CA LYS A 202 16.08 -0.29 3.89
C LYS A 202 15.99 -1.65 3.19
N LYS A 203 14.77 -2.16 3.03
CA LYS A 203 14.47 -3.43 2.35
C LYS A 203 14.68 -3.27 0.85
N ASP A 204 14.74 -4.37 0.10
CA ASP A 204 14.94 -4.32 -1.36
C ASP A 204 13.88 -3.45 -2.06
N SER A 205 12.63 -3.56 -1.62
CA SER A 205 11.49 -2.76 -2.10
C SER A 205 11.72 -1.24 -1.98
N TYR A 206 12.49 -0.76 -0.99
CA TYR A 206 12.86 0.65 -0.93
C TYR A 206 13.66 1.07 -2.16
N PHE A 207 14.62 0.25 -2.57
CA PHE A 207 15.47 0.55 -3.71
C PHE A 207 14.75 0.36 -5.05
N TRP A 208 13.74 -0.51 -5.11
CA TRP A 208 12.82 -0.60 -6.24
C TRP A 208 12.14 0.75 -6.50
N TYR A 209 11.48 1.31 -5.49
CA TYR A 209 10.85 2.63 -5.62
C TYR A 209 11.86 3.74 -5.81
N LYS A 210 13.02 3.70 -5.14
CA LYS A 210 14.07 4.71 -5.36
C LYS A 210 14.53 4.72 -6.82
N ALA A 211 14.74 3.57 -7.45
CA ALA A 211 15.15 3.49 -8.85
C ALA A 211 14.05 3.98 -9.81
N ASN A 212 12.78 3.69 -9.51
CA ASN A 212 11.65 4.10 -10.35
C ASN A 212 11.26 5.58 -10.19
N TRP A 213 11.40 6.15 -8.98
CA TRP A 213 10.85 7.47 -8.65
C TRP A 213 11.90 8.55 -8.44
N SER A 214 13.10 8.20 -8.00
CA SER A 214 14.14 9.20 -7.73
C SER A 214 14.88 9.61 -9.00
N LYS A 215 15.35 10.87 -9.00
CA LYS A 215 16.31 11.40 -9.99
C LYS A 215 17.77 11.15 -9.57
N GLU A 216 18.01 10.74 -8.32
CA GLU A 216 19.35 10.37 -7.88
C GLU A 216 19.80 9.06 -8.54
N PRO A 217 21.10 8.92 -8.89
CA PRO A 217 21.65 7.65 -9.36
C PRO A 217 21.37 6.50 -8.38
N VAL A 218 20.80 5.41 -8.91
CA VAL A 218 20.59 4.14 -8.20
C VAL A 218 21.25 3.03 -9.00
N LEU A 219 22.05 2.22 -8.30
CA LEU A 219 22.52 0.91 -8.74
C LEU A 219 22.45 -0.01 -7.51
N TYR A 220 21.57 -0.99 -7.51
CA TYR A 220 21.30 -1.82 -6.34
C TYR A 220 21.08 -3.28 -6.72
N LEU A 221 21.84 -4.19 -6.10
CA LEU A 221 21.70 -5.63 -6.28
C LEU A 221 20.77 -6.18 -5.19
N THR A 222 19.65 -6.80 -5.60
CA THR A 222 18.64 -7.34 -4.68
C THR A 222 19.14 -8.60 -3.98
N GLN A 223 18.40 -9.04 -2.96
CA GLN A 223 18.61 -10.28 -2.23
C GLN A 223 19.97 -10.36 -1.53
N ARG A 224 20.53 -9.21 -1.12
CA ARG A 224 21.83 -9.20 -0.43
C ARG A 224 21.81 -9.83 0.96
N ARG A 225 20.62 -9.98 1.55
CA ARG A 225 20.37 -10.72 2.80
C ARG A 225 20.08 -12.20 2.57
N ASN A 226 19.79 -12.62 1.33
CA ASN A 226 19.60 -14.02 0.96
C ASN A 226 20.97 -14.66 0.62
N THR A 227 21.79 -14.88 1.64
CA THR A 227 23.18 -15.35 1.47
C THR A 227 23.28 -16.86 1.32
N ASP A 228 22.35 -17.63 1.91
CA ASP A 228 22.27 -19.08 1.75
C ASP A 228 21.43 -19.41 0.52
N ARG A 229 22.10 -19.59 -0.62
CA ARG A 229 21.42 -19.80 -1.91
C ARG A 229 20.82 -21.19 -1.97
N GLU A 230 19.52 -21.26 -2.26
CA GLU A 230 18.78 -22.52 -2.20
C GLU A 230 18.82 -23.29 -3.54
N ARG A 231 19.35 -22.66 -4.61
CA ARG A 231 19.51 -23.27 -5.93
C ARG A 231 20.91 -23.08 -6.50
N LYS A 232 21.35 -24.10 -7.24
CA LYS A 232 22.61 -24.07 -8.01
C LYS A 232 22.54 -23.08 -9.18
N GLN A 233 21.36 -22.92 -9.77
CA GLN A 233 21.05 -21.90 -10.77
C GLN A 233 20.06 -20.93 -10.14
N THR A 234 20.46 -19.67 -10.01
CA THR A 234 19.65 -18.62 -9.40
C THR A 234 19.67 -17.36 -10.26
N SER A 235 18.74 -16.45 -10.02
CA SER A 235 18.63 -15.18 -10.73
C SER A 235 19.27 -14.04 -9.93
N ILE A 236 19.90 -13.10 -10.62
CA ILE A 236 20.44 -11.87 -10.03
C ILE A 236 19.65 -10.70 -10.61
N THR A 237 18.90 -10.00 -9.76
CA THR A 237 18.18 -8.77 -10.14
C THR A 237 18.96 -7.55 -9.68
N VAL A 238 19.04 -6.56 -10.57
CA VAL A 238 19.71 -5.28 -10.32
C VAL A 238 18.76 -4.14 -10.68
N TYR A 239 18.52 -3.24 -9.74
CA TYR A 239 17.80 -1.99 -10.00
C TYR A 239 18.80 -0.92 -10.44
N SER A 240 18.54 -0.29 -11.58
CA SER A 240 19.34 0.81 -12.12
C SER A 240 18.45 1.86 -12.78
N ASN A 241 18.74 3.13 -12.53
CA ASN A 241 18.17 4.27 -13.28
C ASN A 241 19.25 5.07 -14.05
N ILE A 242 20.46 4.52 -14.16
CA ILE A 242 21.62 5.11 -14.85
C ILE A 242 22.06 4.29 -16.08
N GLY A 243 21.12 3.52 -16.65
CA GLY A 243 21.35 2.69 -17.83
C GLY A 243 21.65 1.22 -17.50
N PRO A 244 21.88 0.39 -18.55
CA PRO A 244 22.07 -1.04 -18.39
C PRO A 244 23.34 -1.37 -17.58
N PRO A 245 23.23 -2.11 -16.45
CA PRO A 245 24.39 -2.47 -15.65
C PRO A 245 25.21 -3.59 -16.34
N LYS A 246 26.52 -3.58 -16.12
CA LYS A 246 27.39 -4.74 -16.38
C LYS A 246 27.56 -5.53 -15.09
N TYR A 247 27.54 -6.85 -15.17
CA TYR A 247 27.77 -7.73 -14.02
C TYR A 247 28.98 -8.62 -14.25
N THR A 248 29.63 -9.02 -13.16
CA THR A 248 30.72 -9.99 -13.16
C THR A 248 30.50 -10.92 -11.99
N LEU A 249 30.53 -12.23 -12.26
CA LEU A 249 30.48 -13.26 -11.23
C LEU A 249 31.90 -13.80 -11.07
N THR A 250 32.54 -13.49 -9.95
CA THR A 250 33.89 -13.97 -9.62
C THR A 250 33.81 -15.13 -8.64
N GLY A 251 34.45 -16.26 -8.97
CA GLY A 251 34.40 -17.48 -8.16
C GLY A 251 33.79 -18.64 -8.94
N THR A 252 34.44 -19.05 -10.03
CA THR A 252 34.23 -20.36 -10.64
C THR A 252 35.05 -21.39 -9.86
N ASN A 253 34.38 -22.41 -9.33
CA ASN A 253 34.97 -23.74 -9.31
C ASN A 253 34.77 -24.38 -10.68
#